data_AF-A0A2Z4IXY6-F1
#
_entry.id   AF-A0A2Z4IXY6-F1
#
_cell.length_a   1.000
_cell.length_b   1.000
_cell.length_c   1.000
_cell.angle_alpha   90.00
_cell.angle_beta   90.00
_cell.angle_gamma   90.00
#
_symmetry.space_group_name_H-M   'P 1'
#
loop_
_entity.id
_entity.type
_entity.pdbx_description
1 polymer ?
#
loop_
_entity_poly.entity_id
_entity_poly.type
_entity_poly.pdbx_seq_one_letter_code
_entity_poly.pdbx_strand_id
1 'polypeptide(L)'
;MATRRIPDLKLSALPELPETADARVAALSRMYRHTESYALQAIDWYLAKRRRPSQWSKLLRGSAVCSAVLGGIVPLVHSASPGLISPDWGFVLLALGAGCVLVDRVFGHSSSWTRFTRAGLALQHALARAQTDWLALTLSLETRQPAAEDHDALLSVVRALQADVRTITEDETTSWVGYLTDGLDELASTTSRGQTLTSAADRPPTAAGRLPGPPSPRSGRRDDPAPRRQGTDEGAGLREPGPL
;
A
#
# COMPACT_ATOMS: atom_id res chain seq x y z
N MET A 1 17.33 2.21 -22.96
CA MET A 1 17.15 2.00 -21.50
C MET A 1 18.39 1.31 -20.98
N ALA A 2 19.30 2.05 -20.35
CA ALA A 2 20.56 1.48 -19.86
C ALA A 2 20.30 0.71 -18.55
N THR A 3 20.46 -0.61 -18.58
CA THR A 3 20.55 -1.44 -17.38
C THR A 3 21.81 -1.05 -16.64
N ARG A 4 21.70 -0.14 -15.67
CA ARG A 4 22.80 0.23 -14.79
C ARG A 4 23.11 -1.00 -13.92
N ARG A 5 24.15 -1.76 -14.30
CA ARG A 5 24.69 -2.81 -13.45
C ARG A 5 25.04 -2.19 -12.11
N ILE A 6 24.53 -2.77 -11.02
CA ILE A 6 25.04 -2.49 -9.69
C ILE A 6 26.51 -2.91 -9.72
N PRO A 7 27.47 -1.99 -9.57
CA PRO A 7 28.88 -2.36 -9.51
C PRO A 7 29.05 -3.40 -8.41
N ASP A 8 29.85 -4.45 -8.66
CA ASP A 8 30.20 -5.44 -7.63
C ASP A 8 30.51 -4.70 -6.31
N LEU A 9 29.91 -5.18 -5.21
CA LEU A 9 30.25 -4.78 -3.85
C LEU A 9 31.67 -5.28 -3.53
N LYS A 10 32.66 -4.69 -4.18
CA LYS A 10 34.03 -4.72 -3.70
C LYS A 10 34.03 -3.86 -2.44
N LEU A 11 34.04 -4.52 -1.29
CA LEU A 11 34.40 -3.91 -0.02
C LEU A 11 35.82 -3.38 -0.17
N SER A 12 35.95 -2.13 -0.61
CA SER A 12 37.23 -1.43 -0.67
C SER A 12 37.80 -1.35 0.74
N ALA A 13 39.08 -1.66 0.89
CA ALA A 13 39.79 -1.45 2.16
C ALA A 13 39.61 0.00 2.62
N LEU A 14 39.44 0.19 3.93
CA LEU A 14 39.30 1.53 4.50
C LEU A 14 40.58 2.32 4.17
N PRO A 15 40.49 3.48 3.51
CA PRO A 15 41.67 4.32 3.33
C PRO A 15 42.22 4.71 4.71
N GLU A 16 43.55 4.82 4.82
CA GLU A 16 44.17 5.25 6.06
C GLU A 16 43.57 6.59 6.53
N LEU A 17 43.32 6.70 7.83
CA LEU A 17 42.69 7.89 8.40
C LEU A 17 43.58 9.10 8.13
N PRO A 18 43.06 10.17 7.52
CA PRO A 18 43.85 11.37 7.27
C PRO A 18 44.42 11.90 8.59
N GLU A 19 45.70 12.23 8.63
CA GLU A 19 46.34 12.61 9.89
C GLU A 19 45.80 13.93 10.44
N THR A 20 45.43 14.89 9.57
CA THR A 20 44.95 16.21 9.99
C THR A 20 43.43 16.25 10.20
N ALA A 21 42.99 17.04 11.18
CA ALA A 21 41.57 17.24 11.49
C ALA A 21 40.79 17.75 10.27
N ASP A 22 41.36 18.65 9.48
CA ASP A 22 40.73 19.20 8.28
C ASP A 22 40.60 18.16 7.16
N ALA A 23 41.60 17.29 7.00
CA ALA A 23 41.54 16.21 6.02
C ALA A 23 40.51 15.14 6.41
N ARG A 24 40.27 14.92 7.71
CA ARG A 24 39.17 14.07 8.21
C ARG A 24 37.81 14.67 7.88
N VAL A 25 37.60 15.97 8.10
CA VAL A 25 36.36 16.66 7.70
C VAL A 25 36.14 16.59 6.19
N ALA A 26 37.19 16.75 5.39
CA ALA A 26 37.12 16.60 3.93
C ALA A 26 36.77 15.15 3.50
N ALA A 27 37.30 14.13 4.19
CA ALA A 27 36.94 12.74 3.95
C ALA A 27 35.47 12.47 4.29
N LEU A 28 35.00 12.91 5.45
CA LEU A 28 33.59 12.81 5.86
C LEU A 28 32.67 13.53 4.88
N SER A 29 33.07 14.71 4.38
CA SER A 29 32.32 15.47 3.37
C SER A 29 32.20 14.73 2.04
N ARG A 30 33.22 13.95 1.65
CA ARG A 30 33.14 13.07 0.47
C ARG A 30 32.18 11.90 0.71
N MET A 31 32.22 11.29 1.89
CA MET A 31 31.29 10.21 2.26
C MET A 31 29.84 10.69 2.30
N TYR A 32 29.61 11.88 2.86
CA TYR A 32 28.31 12.52 2.90
C TYR A 32 27.78 12.76 1.49
N ARG A 33 28.55 13.43 0.62
CA ARG A 33 28.16 13.68 -0.79
C ARG A 33 27.89 12.39 -1.57
N HIS A 34 28.67 11.33 -1.33
CA HIS A 34 28.41 10.04 -1.95
C HIS A 34 27.07 9.47 -1.51
N THR A 35 26.79 9.49 -0.20
CA THR A 35 25.54 8.99 0.38
C THR A 35 24.33 9.82 -0.07
N GLU A 36 24.47 11.15 -0.10
CA GLU A 36 23.48 12.08 -0.64
C GLU A 36 23.17 11.78 -2.11
N SER A 37 24.20 11.59 -2.93
CA SER A 37 24.01 11.24 -4.34
C SER A 37 23.28 9.91 -4.52
N TYR A 38 23.52 8.94 -3.63
CA TYR A 38 22.83 7.65 -3.63
C TYR A 38 21.36 7.82 -3.24
N ALA A 39 21.07 8.59 -2.19
CA ALA A 39 19.71 8.91 -1.76
C ALA A 39 18.93 9.65 -2.85
N LEU A 40 19.53 10.65 -3.50
CA LEU A 40 18.92 11.38 -4.63
C LEU A 40 18.61 10.44 -5.80
N GLN A 41 19.53 9.55 -6.17
CA GLN A 41 19.29 8.56 -7.22
C GLN A 41 18.16 7.60 -6.86
N ALA A 42 18.06 7.19 -5.59
CA ALA A 42 16.95 6.37 -5.12
C ALA A 42 15.62 7.13 -5.23
N ILE A 43 15.56 8.37 -4.74
CA ILE A 43 14.38 9.25 -4.85
C ILE A 43 13.92 9.37 -6.31
N ASP A 44 14.84 9.71 -7.21
CA ASP A 44 14.55 9.84 -8.64
C ASP A 44 14.03 8.55 -9.24
N TRP A 45 14.63 7.40 -8.88
CA TRP A 45 14.18 6.10 -9.34
C TRP A 45 12.74 5.81 -8.88
N TYR A 46 12.44 6.01 -7.59
CA TYR A 46 11.11 5.78 -7.01
C TYR A 46 10.05 6.69 -7.65
N LEU A 47 10.36 7.99 -7.79
CA LEU A 47 9.43 8.97 -8.39
C LEU A 47 9.27 8.80 -9.91
N ALA A 48 10.29 8.36 -10.63
CA ALA A 48 10.18 8.03 -12.05
C ALA A 48 9.36 6.77 -12.27
N LYS A 49 9.56 5.73 -11.44
CA LYS A 49 8.84 4.46 -11.52
C LYS A 49 7.33 4.64 -11.29
N ARG A 50 6.94 5.61 -10.47
CA ARG A 50 5.55 6.03 -10.24
C ARG A 50 4.76 6.37 -11.51
N ARG A 51 5.39 6.91 -12.57
CA ARG A 51 4.67 7.47 -13.73
C ARG A 51 4.14 6.42 -14.71
N ARG A 52 4.79 5.26 -14.82
CA ARG A 52 4.41 4.22 -15.80
C ARG A 52 3.14 3.43 -15.44
N PRO A 53 2.90 3.02 -14.18
CA PRO A 53 1.71 2.25 -13.80
C PRO A 53 0.39 3.00 -14.03
N SER A 54 0.37 4.32 -13.80
CA SER A 54 -0.86 5.12 -13.96
C SER A 54 -1.44 5.07 -15.38
N GLN A 55 -0.58 4.95 -16.39
CA GLN A 55 -1.02 4.89 -17.79
C GLN A 55 -1.57 3.51 -18.15
N TRP A 56 -0.95 2.44 -17.66
CA TRP A 56 -1.41 1.07 -17.90
C TRP A 56 -2.76 0.78 -17.26
N SER A 57 -3.02 1.28 -16.05
CA SER A 57 -4.33 1.08 -15.39
C SER A 57 -5.47 1.82 -16.11
N LYS A 58 -5.21 3.02 -16.65
CA LYS A 58 -6.17 3.73 -17.51
C LYS A 58 -6.46 2.96 -18.80
N LEU A 59 -5.42 2.36 -19.39
CA LEU A 59 -5.56 1.55 -20.59
C LEU A 59 -6.35 0.26 -20.32
N LEU A 60 -6.08 -0.41 -19.20
CA LEU A 60 -6.81 -1.61 -18.78
C LEU A 60 -8.28 -1.33 -18.50
N ARG A 61 -8.58 -0.27 -17.74
CA ARG A 61 -9.98 0.13 -17.50
C ARG A 61 -10.70 0.52 -18.78
N GLY A 62 -10.03 1.26 -19.67
CA GLY A 62 -10.56 1.55 -21.00
C GLY A 62 -10.87 0.27 -21.78
N SER A 63 -9.93 -0.68 -21.81
CA SER A 63 -10.11 -1.95 -22.50
C SER A 63 -11.21 -2.82 -21.89
N ALA A 64 -11.38 -2.81 -20.57
CA ALA A 64 -12.44 -3.54 -19.88
C ALA A 64 -13.83 -2.98 -20.23
N VAL A 65 -13.98 -1.65 -20.19
CA VAL A 65 -15.23 -0.98 -20.55
C VAL A 65 -15.55 -1.20 -22.02
N CYS A 66 -14.58 -1.04 -22.92
CA CYS A 66 -14.77 -1.32 -24.35
C CYS A 66 -15.20 -2.78 -24.56
N SER A 67 -14.53 -3.74 -23.94
CA SER A 67 -14.85 -5.17 -24.09
C SER A 67 -16.23 -5.52 -23.53
N ALA A 68 -16.63 -4.93 -22.41
CA ALA A 68 -17.97 -5.09 -21.85
C ALA A 68 -19.06 -4.49 -22.76
N VAL A 69 -18.83 -3.29 -23.30
CA VAL A 69 -19.75 -2.61 -24.21
C VAL A 69 -19.89 -3.37 -25.53
N LEU A 70 -18.77 -3.74 -26.17
CA LEU A 70 -18.78 -4.56 -27.38
C LEU A 70 -19.41 -5.93 -27.12
N GLY A 71 -19.07 -6.59 -26.01
CA GLY A 71 -19.64 -7.89 -25.63
C GLY A 71 -21.15 -7.85 -25.39
N GLY A 72 -21.68 -6.75 -24.85
CA GLY A 72 -23.12 -6.54 -24.70
C GLY A 72 -23.85 -6.15 -25.99
N ILE A 73 -23.17 -5.49 -26.93
CA ILE A 73 -23.75 -5.06 -28.22
C ILE A 73 -23.81 -6.22 -29.23
N VAL A 74 -22.86 -7.16 -29.23
CA VAL A 74 -22.81 -8.28 -30.19
C VAL A 74 -24.12 -9.11 -30.24
N PRO A 75 -24.74 -9.51 -29.11
CA PRO A 75 -26.02 -10.22 -29.12
C PRO A 75 -27.18 -9.40 -29.73
N LEU A 76 -27.17 -8.07 -29.55
CA LEU A 76 -28.18 -7.14 -30.09
C LEU A 76 -28.02 -6.95 -31.61
N VAL A 77 -26.79 -6.95 -32.11
CA VAL A 77 -26.52 -6.88 -33.56
C VAL A 77 -26.89 -8.19 -34.25
N HIS A 78 -26.58 -9.32 -33.61
CA HIS A 78 -26.96 -10.63 -34.13
C HIS A 78 -28.49 -10.79 -34.24
N SER A 79 -29.25 -10.29 -33.26
CA SER A 79 -30.72 -10.35 -33.32
C SER A 79 -31.33 -9.41 -34.36
N ALA A 80 -30.68 -8.28 -34.69
CA ALA A 80 -31.11 -7.36 -35.74
C ALA A 80 -30.66 -7.80 -37.16
N SER A 81 -29.54 -8.49 -37.28
CA SER A 81 -29.00 -8.97 -38.57
C SER A 81 -28.29 -10.33 -38.40
N PRO A 82 -29.04 -11.43 -38.56
CA PRO A 82 -28.47 -12.77 -38.48
C PRO A 82 -27.51 -13.01 -39.64
N GLY A 83 -26.21 -13.20 -39.36
CA GLY A 83 -25.18 -13.51 -40.35
C GLY A 83 -23.96 -12.59 -40.36
N LEU A 84 -24.02 -11.43 -39.69
CA LEU A 84 -22.92 -10.46 -39.67
C LEU A 84 -21.79 -10.85 -38.69
N ILE A 85 -22.15 -11.36 -37.50
CA ILE A 85 -21.23 -11.75 -36.42
C ILE A 85 -21.80 -12.98 -35.70
N SER A 86 -20.92 -13.95 -35.37
CA SER A 86 -21.29 -15.09 -34.53
C SER A 86 -21.49 -14.64 -33.07
N PRO A 87 -22.58 -15.04 -32.39
CA PRO A 87 -22.88 -14.64 -31.02
C PRO A 87 -21.82 -15.10 -30.01
N ASP A 88 -21.04 -16.12 -30.33
CA ASP A 88 -19.95 -16.66 -29.49
C ASP A 88 -18.88 -15.60 -29.18
N TRP A 89 -18.66 -14.66 -30.10
CA TRP A 89 -17.71 -13.55 -29.91
C TRP A 89 -18.15 -12.60 -28.78
N GLY A 90 -19.45 -12.52 -28.48
CA GLY A 90 -19.96 -11.75 -27.34
C GLY A 90 -19.43 -12.30 -26.02
N PHE A 91 -19.41 -13.62 -25.85
CA PHE A 91 -18.86 -14.28 -24.66
C PHE A 91 -17.34 -14.12 -24.56
N VAL A 92 -16.61 -14.18 -25.69
CA VAL A 92 -15.17 -13.93 -25.74
C VAL A 92 -14.84 -12.49 -25.30
N LEU A 93 -15.61 -11.51 -25.76
CA LEU A 93 -15.44 -10.10 -25.39
C LEU A 93 -15.80 -9.84 -23.92
N LEU A 94 -16.85 -10.48 -23.40
CA LEU A 94 -17.20 -10.41 -21.97
C LEU A 94 -16.11 -11.07 -21.10
N ALA A 95 -15.59 -12.22 -21.50
CA ALA A 95 -14.49 -12.89 -20.82
C ALA A 95 -13.20 -12.06 -20.83
N LEU A 96 -12.90 -11.40 -21.95
CA LEU A 96 -11.79 -10.45 -22.06
C LEU A 96 -11.98 -9.27 -21.10
N GLY A 97 -13.17 -8.67 -21.06
CA GLY A 97 -13.50 -7.58 -20.13
C GLY A 97 -13.36 -7.98 -18.66
N ALA A 98 -13.90 -9.15 -18.29
CA ALA A 98 -13.75 -9.72 -16.96
C ALA A 98 -12.27 -10.00 -16.61
N GLY A 99 -11.51 -10.53 -17.56
CA GLY A 99 -10.06 -10.73 -17.43
C GLY A 99 -9.30 -9.42 -17.20
N CYS A 100 -9.63 -8.35 -17.94
CA CYS A 100 -9.03 -7.03 -17.73
C CYS A 100 -9.35 -6.45 -16.35
N VAL A 101 -10.57 -6.65 -15.83
CA VAL A 101 -10.94 -6.23 -14.46
C VAL A 101 -10.19 -7.04 -13.41
N LEU A 102 -10.07 -8.35 -13.62
CA LEU A 102 -9.35 -9.24 -12.71
C LEU A 102 -7.85 -8.87 -12.66
N VAL A 103 -7.24 -8.56 -13.81
CA VAL A 103 -5.87 -8.06 -13.88
C VAL A 103 -5.75 -6.69 -13.20
N ASP A 104 -6.68 -5.74 -13.38
CA ASP A 104 -6.65 -4.43 -12.66
C ASP A 104 -6.73 -4.61 -11.13
N ARG A 105 -7.52 -5.59 -10.65
CA ARG A 105 -7.63 -5.92 -9.22
C ARG A 105 -6.40 -6.63 -8.67
N VAL A 106 -5.96 -7.71 -9.31
CA VAL A 106 -4.82 -8.54 -8.85
C VAL A 106 -3.51 -7.76 -8.91
N PHE A 107 -3.29 -6.98 -9.98
CA PHE A 107 -2.11 -6.12 -10.05
C PHE A 107 -2.26 -4.84 -9.23
N GLY A 108 -3.43 -4.57 -8.64
CA GLY A 108 -3.67 -3.51 -7.67
C GLY A 108 -2.91 -2.24 -8.05
N HIS A 109 -3.09 -1.75 -9.27
CA HIS A 109 -2.22 -0.75 -9.88
C HIS A 109 -2.17 0.59 -9.10
N SER A 110 -3.13 0.80 -8.20
CA SER A 110 -3.18 1.92 -7.25
C SER A 110 -2.24 1.74 -6.05
N SER A 111 -1.92 0.50 -5.64
CA SER A 111 -1.02 0.20 -4.53
C SER A 111 0.43 0.56 -4.86
N SER A 112 0.92 0.18 -6.04
CA SER A 112 2.31 0.44 -6.45
C SER A 112 2.60 1.94 -6.57
N TRP A 113 1.66 2.73 -7.11
CA TRP A 113 1.82 4.20 -7.19
C TRP A 113 1.92 4.85 -5.81
N THR A 114 1.02 4.49 -4.90
CA THR A 114 0.99 5.04 -3.54
C THR A 114 2.22 4.63 -2.75
N ARG A 115 2.65 3.38 -2.92
CA ARG A 115 3.80 2.79 -2.25
C ARG A 115 5.13 3.40 -2.72
N PHE A 116 5.37 3.49 -4.03
CA PHE A 116 6.54 4.19 -4.56
C PHE A 116 6.53 5.68 -4.20
N THR A 117 5.35 6.31 -4.08
CA THR A 117 5.24 7.70 -3.60
C THR A 117 5.62 7.83 -2.13
N ARG A 118 5.14 6.93 -1.27
CA ARG A 118 5.48 6.92 0.16
C ARG A 118 6.97 6.71 0.38
N ALA A 119 7.58 5.72 -0.29
CA ALA A 119 9.02 5.49 -0.22
C ALA A 119 9.81 6.71 -0.73
N GLY A 120 9.40 7.30 -1.86
CA GLY A 120 10.04 8.51 -2.39
C GLY A 120 9.95 9.71 -1.44
N LEU A 121 8.79 9.94 -0.81
CA LEU A 121 8.62 11.01 0.18
C LEU A 121 9.41 10.74 1.47
N ALA A 122 9.41 9.50 1.96
CA ALA A 122 10.20 9.12 3.13
C ALA A 122 11.69 9.36 2.90
N LEU A 123 12.22 8.99 1.72
CA LEU A 123 13.61 9.27 1.33
C LEU A 123 13.89 10.77 1.23
N GLN A 124 12.96 11.56 0.67
CA GLN A 124 13.10 13.02 0.62
C GLN A 124 13.17 13.62 2.03
N HIS A 125 12.32 13.18 2.95
CA HIS A 125 12.35 13.66 4.34
C HIS A 125 13.62 13.25 5.07
N ALA A 126 14.10 12.01 4.90
CA ALA A 126 15.35 11.55 5.49
C ALA A 126 16.55 12.37 4.96
N LEU A 127 16.60 12.61 3.64
CA LEU A 127 17.65 13.41 3.03
C LEU A 127 17.63 14.87 3.51
N ALA A 128 16.45 15.50 3.55
CA ALA A 128 16.31 16.88 4.01
C ALA A 128 16.76 17.05 5.47
N ARG A 129 16.43 16.08 6.33
CA ARG A 129 16.92 16.05 7.72
C ARG A 129 18.44 15.97 7.77
N ALA A 130 19.04 15.00 7.07
CA ALA A 130 20.48 14.82 7.05
C ALA A 130 21.23 16.03 6.47
N GLN A 131 20.68 16.71 5.46
CA GLN A 131 21.22 17.97 4.91
C GLN A 131 21.20 19.09 5.94
N THR A 132 20.10 19.22 6.67
CA THR A 132 19.96 20.25 7.72
C THR A 132 20.95 20.01 8.85
N ASP A 133 21.04 18.77 9.35
CA ASP A 133 21.95 18.40 10.44
C ASP A 133 23.42 18.54 10.02
N TRP A 134 23.75 18.13 8.80
CA TRP A 134 25.09 18.29 8.23
C TRP A 134 25.49 19.76 8.14
N LEU A 135 24.60 20.62 7.59
CA LEU A 135 24.85 22.05 7.47
C LEU A 135 25.07 22.69 8.85
N ALA A 136 24.22 22.37 9.83
CA ALA A 136 24.36 22.89 11.19
C ALA A 136 25.72 22.53 11.82
N LEU A 137 26.18 21.29 11.64
CA LEU A 137 27.50 20.85 12.13
C LEU A 137 28.65 21.51 11.35
N THR A 138 28.55 21.65 10.03
CA THR A 138 29.63 22.30 9.25
C THR A 138 29.76 23.79 9.56
N LEU A 139 28.65 24.49 9.80
CA LEU A 139 28.67 25.91 10.17
C LEU A 139 29.28 26.13 11.55
N SER A 140 29.07 25.22 12.51
CA SER A 140 29.70 25.34 13.83
C SER A 140 31.22 25.22 13.74
N LEU A 141 31.73 24.41 12.81
CA LEU A 141 33.15 24.21 12.54
C LEU A 141 33.81 25.38 11.80
N GLU A 142 33.06 26.27 11.13
CA GLU A 142 33.65 27.49 10.56
C GLU A 142 34.15 28.46 11.64
N THR A 143 33.60 28.37 12.85
CA THR A 143 33.91 29.27 13.95
C THR A 143 35.01 28.76 14.89
N ARG A 144 35.45 27.50 14.75
CA ARG A 144 36.48 26.89 15.62
C ARG A 144 37.17 25.67 14.99
N GLN A 145 38.32 25.29 15.53
CA GLN A 145 39.00 24.07 15.11
C GLN A 145 38.15 22.82 15.42
N PRO A 146 38.11 21.80 14.53
CA PRO A 146 37.36 20.57 14.76
C PRO A 146 37.93 19.77 15.92
N ALA A 147 37.06 19.37 16.85
CA ALA A 147 37.36 18.41 17.90
C ALA A 147 36.95 16.99 17.47
N ALA A 148 37.42 15.97 18.19
CA ALA A 148 37.07 14.58 17.91
C ALA A 148 35.54 14.33 17.95
N GLU A 149 34.84 14.98 18.87
CA GLU A 149 33.38 14.91 19.02
C GLU A 149 32.64 15.40 17.75
N ASP A 150 33.21 16.38 17.04
CA ASP A 150 32.62 16.90 15.80
C ASP A 150 32.76 15.89 14.65
N HIS A 151 33.87 15.15 14.60
CA HIS A 151 34.05 14.07 13.63
C HIS A 151 33.04 12.95 13.88
N ASP A 152 32.80 12.59 15.14
CA ASP A 152 31.80 11.60 15.52
C ASP A 152 30.37 12.07 15.19
N ALA A 153 30.07 13.36 15.45
CA ALA A 153 28.79 13.95 15.10
C ALA A 153 28.54 13.94 13.58
N LEU A 154 29.52 14.39 12.78
CA LEU A 154 29.43 14.35 11.31
C LEU A 154 29.28 12.91 10.80
N LEU A 155 30.03 11.96 11.33
CA LEU A 155 29.93 10.55 10.97
C LEU A 155 28.55 9.98 11.34
N SER A 156 27.97 10.40 12.46
CA SER A 156 26.64 9.96 12.90
C SER A 156 25.55 10.35 11.89
N VAL A 157 25.63 11.55 11.30
CA VAL A 157 24.69 12.00 10.26
C VAL A 157 24.78 11.12 9.02
N VAL A 158 26.00 10.77 8.58
CA VAL A 158 26.20 9.87 7.43
C VAL A 158 25.62 8.49 7.72
N ARG A 159 25.90 7.93 8.91
CA ARG A 159 25.39 6.60 9.31
C ARG A 159 23.87 6.58 9.43
N ALA A 160 23.28 7.63 10.00
CA ALA A 160 21.84 7.77 10.13
C ALA A 160 21.16 7.80 8.75
N LEU A 161 21.67 8.61 7.81
CA LEU A 161 21.13 8.67 6.45
C LEU A 161 21.25 7.30 5.73
N GLN A 162 22.38 6.61 5.86
CA GLN A 162 22.55 5.27 5.29
C GLN A 162 21.57 4.26 5.87
N ALA A 163 21.36 4.28 7.19
CA ALA A 163 20.40 3.42 7.88
C ALA A 163 18.96 3.72 7.43
N ASP A 164 18.57 5.00 7.36
CA ASP A 164 17.24 5.41 6.91
C ASP A 164 16.97 4.94 5.47
N VAL A 165 17.92 5.16 4.54
CA VAL A 165 17.77 4.72 3.15
C VAL A 165 17.63 3.21 3.05
N ARG A 166 18.42 2.46 3.82
CA ARG A 166 18.36 1.00 3.88
C ARG A 166 17.01 0.52 4.41
N THR A 167 16.58 1.03 5.57
CA THR A 167 15.31 0.68 6.19
C THR A 167 14.13 0.96 5.27
N ILE A 168 14.09 2.15 4.64
CA ILE A 168 13.00 2.50 3.70
C ILE A 168 12.98 1.53 2.50
N THR A 169 14.13 1.07 2.03
CA THR A 169 14.24 0.11 0.92
C THR A 169 13.86 -1.31 1.34
N GLU A 170 14.19 -1.72 2.58
CA GLU A 170 13.85 -3.03 3.15
C GLU A 170 12.36 -3.14 3.50
N ASP A 171 11.78 -2.09 4.09
CA ASP A 171 10.35 -1.99 4.40
C ASP A 171 9.51 -2.08 3.12
N GLU A 172 9.97 -1.42 2.06
CA GLU A 172 9.39 -1.55 0.73
C GLU A 172 9.38 -3.02 0.30
N THR A 173 10.50 -3.72 0.40
CA THR A 173 10.62 -5.11 -0.06
C THR A 173 9.71 -6.06 0.74
N THR A 174 9.64 -5.88 2.06
CA THR A 174 8.83 -6.72 2.96
C THR A 174 7.34 -6.48 2.78
N SER A 175 6.92 -5.22 2.61
CA SER A 175 5.53 -4.86 2.33
C SER A 175 4.99 -5.53 1.06
N TRP A 176 5.85 -5.85 0.08
CA TRP A 176 5.44 -6.52 -1.16
C TRP A 176 4.96 -7.95 -0.95
N VAL A 177 5.60 -8.68 -0.03
CA VAL A 177 5.26 -10.07 0.24
C VAL A 177 3.88 -10.16 0.90
N GLY A 178 3.60 -9.28 1.88
CA GLY A 178 2.31 -9.25 2.58
C GLY A 178 1.12 -8.97 1.65
N TYR A 179 1.20 -7.93 0.82
CA TYR A 179 0.12 -7.61 -0.13
C TYR A 179 -0.15 -8.73 -1.14
N LEU A 180 0.89 -9.46 -1.55
CA LEU A 180 0.73 -10.58 -2.47
C LEU A 180 0.00 -11.74 -1.79
N THR A 181 0.37 -12.07 -0.56
CA THR A 181 -0.30 -13.11 0.24
C THR A 181 -1.75 -12.75 0.52
N ASP A 182 -2.02 -11.52 0.97
CA ASP A 182 -3.38 -11.05 1.24
C ASP A 182 -4.28 -11.09 -0.01
N GLY A 183 -3.74 -10.70 -1.17
CA GLY A 183 -4.47 -10.76 -2.44
C GLY A 183 -4.77 -12.18 -2.90
N LEU A 184 -3.87 -13.13 -2.63
CA LEU A 184 -4.09 -14.55 -2.91
C LEU A 184 -5.18 -15.14 -1.99
N ASP A 185 -5.19 -14.77 -0.72
CA ASP A 185 -6.19 -15.21 0.25
C ASP A 185 -7.59 -14.66 -0.06
N GLU A 186 -7.71 -13.38 -0.44
CA GLU A 186 -8.98 -12.79 -0.87
C GLU A 186 -9.53 -13.51 -2.11
N LEU A 187 -8.67 -13.83 -3.09
CA LEU A 187 -9.07 -14.53 -4.30
C LEU A 187 -9.51 -15.98 -4.02
N ALA A 188 -8.79 -16.69 -3.15
CA ALA A 188 -9.15 -18.03 -2.69
C ALA A 188 -10.52 -18.02 -1.98
N SER A 189 -10.76 -17.03 -1.11
CA SER A 189 -12.03 -16.90 -0.39
C SER A 189 -13.22 -16.57 -1.31
N THR A 190 -12.99 -15.76 -2.35
CA THR A 190 -14.03 -15.38 -3.32
C THR A 190 -14.38 -16.54 -4.26
N THR A 191 -13.38 -17.31 -4.67
CA THR A 191 -13.56 -18.53 -5.49
C THR A 191 -14.37 -19.59 -4.73
N SER A 192 -14.03 -19.80 -3.45
CA SER A 192 -14.74 -20.72 -2.56
C SER A 192 -16.22 -20.33 -2.38
N ARG A 193 -16.48 -19.02 -2.26
CA ARG A 193 -17.85 -18.48 -2.13
C ARG A 193 -18.66 -18.60 -3.43
N GLY A 194 -18.00 -18.48 -4.59
CA GLY A 194 -18.59 -18.72 -5.91
C GLY A 194 -18.97 -20.20 -6.13
N GLN A 195 -18.12 -21.14 -5.69
CA GLN A 195 -18.41 -22.58 -5.72
C GLN A 195 -19.59 -22.96 -4.82
N THR A 196 -19.75 -22.33 -3.66
CA THR A 196 -20.93 -22.58 -2.80
C THR A 196 -22.24 -22.09 -3.43
N LEU A 197 -22.22 -21.02 -4.22
CA LEU A 197 -23.41 -20.52 -4.93
C LEU A 197 -23.79 -21.40 -6.13
N THR A 198 -22.81 -21.99 -6.83
CA THR A 198 -23.06 -22.96 -7.91
C THR A 198 -23.47 -24.33 -7.36
N SER A 199 -22.91 -24.77 -6.23
CA SER A 199 -23.32 -26.01 -5.55
C SER A 199 -24.73 -25.90 -4.92
N ALA A 200 -25.15 -24.70 -4.49
CA ALA A 200 -26.51 -24.47 -4.02
C ALA A 200 -27.57 -24.48 -5.15
N ALA A 201 -27.17 -24.16 -6.38
CA ALA A 201 -28.02 -24.22 -7.56
C ALA A 201 -28.21 -25.66 -8.11
N ASP A 202 -27.37 -26.61 -7.67
CA ASP A 202 -27.39 -28.02 -8.11
C ASP A 202 -28.12 -28.95 -7.13
N ARG A 203 -28.85 -28.40 -6.14
CA ARG A 203 -29.82 -29.19 -5.37
C ARG A 203 -31.08 -29.41 -6.22
N PRO A 204 -31.47 -30.65 -6.54
CA PRO A 204 -32.74 -30.89 -7.19
C PRO A 204 -33.89 -30.42 -6.28
N PRO A 205 -34.98 -29.87 -6.84
CA PRO A 205 -36.15 -29.52 -6.05
C PRO A 205 -36.75 -30.82 -5.48
N THR A 206 -36.50 -31.11 -4.22
CA THR A 206 -37.32 -32.09 -3.48
C THR A 206 -38.71 -31.49 -3.32
N ALA A 207 -39.58 -31.80 -4.28
CA ALA A 207 -41.01 -31.65 -4.16
C ALA A 207 -41.54 -32.70 -3.18
N ALA A 208 -42.08 -32.25 -2.04
CA ALA A 208 -43.09 -32.98 -1.28
C ALA A 208 -43.80 -32.00 -0.35
N GLY A 209 -45.09 -31.83 -0.57
CA GLY A 209 -45.90 -30.76 0.00
C GLY A 209 -46.17 -30.90 1.50
N ARG A 210 -46.37 -29.75 2.13
CA ARG A 210 -47.26 -29.61 3.27
C ARG A 210 -47.81 -28.19 3.28
N LEU A 211 -49.11 -28.07 2.99
CA LEU A 211 -49.85 -26.83 3.17
C LEU A 211 -49.85 -26.46 4.67
N PRO A 212 -49.71 -25.19 5.06
CA PRO A 212 -49.91 -24.77 6.44
C PRO A 212 -51.42 -24.84 6.75
N GLY A 213 -51.80 -25.64 7.75
CA GLY A 213 -53.16 -25.65 8.29
C GLY A 213 -53.50 -24.33 9.03
N PRO A 214 -54.79 -23.99 9.18
CA PRO A 214 -55.21 -22.71 9.76
C PRO A 214 -54.92 -22.63 11.27
N PRO A 215 -54.67 -21.43 11.82
CA PRO A 215 -54.39 -21.26 13.23
C PRO A 215 -55.67 -21.41 14.08
N SER A 216 -55.62 -22.25 15.11
CA SER A 216 -56.65 -22.34 16.15
C SER A 216 -56.47 -21.25 17.22
N PRO A 217 -57.54 -20.70 17.81
CA PRO A 217 -57.46 -19.63 18.79
C PRO A 217 -57.17 -20.20 20.18
N ARG A 218 -56.17 -19.66 20.90
CA ARG A 218 -56.01 -19.92 22.32
C ARG A 218 -56.11 -18.63 23.11
N SER A 219 -57.20 -18.53 23.84
CA SER A 219 -57.53 -17.49 24.79
C SER A 219 -56.74 -17.65 26.10
N GLY A 220 -56.44 -16.51 26.71
CA GLY A 220 -56.41 -16.33 28.17
C GLY A 220 -55.12 -16.70 28.90
N ARG A 221 -54.38 -15.69 29.35
CA ARG A 221 -54.37 -15.22 30.75
C ARG A 221 -53.21 -14.24 30.93
N ARG A 222 -53.54 -12.95 31.10
CA ARG A 222 -52.61 -11.92 31.61
C ARG A 222 -52.65 -12.00 33.12
N ASP A 223 -51.49 -12.23 33.73
CA ASP A 223 -51.23 -11.88 35.12
C ASP A 223 -49.93 -11.05 35.10
N ASP A 224 -50.06 -9.74 35.25
CA ASP A 224 -48.97 -8.86 35.72
C ASP A 224 -48.92 -8.95 37.25
N PRO A 225 -47.74 -8.78 37.87
CA PRO A 225 -47.64 -7.60 38.72
C PRO A 225 -46.27 -6.87 38.71
N ALA A 226 -46.41 -5.55 38.63
CA ALA A 226 -45.75 -4.47 39.38
C ALA A 226 -44.25 -4.08 39.15
N PRO A 227 -43.93 -2.76 39.10
CA PRO A 227 -42.58 -2.24 38.93
C PRO A 227 -41.90 -1.96 40.27
N ARG A 228 -40.59 -2.24 40.37
CA ARG A 228 -39.76 -1.87 41.53
C ARG A 228 -39.17 -0.48 41.30
N ARG A 229 -39.56 0.49 42.14
CA ARG A 229 -38.86 1.77 42.32
C ARG A 229 -37.68 1.59 43.28
N GLN A 230 -36.56 2.26 42.99
CA GLN A 230 -35.65 2.81 44.00
C GLN A 230 -35.05 4.11 43.44
N GLY A 231 -35.37 5.23 44.10
CA GLY A 231 -34.67 6.52 43.96
C GLY A 231 -33.30 6.47 44.65
N THR A 232 -32.36 7.31 44.22
CA THR A 232 -31.94 8.57 44.90
C THR A 232 -31.48 8.31 46.35
N ASP A 233 -30.24 8.60 46.74
CA ASP A 233 -29.70 9.96 46.73
C ASP A 233 -28.18 10.00 46.98
N GLU A 234 -27.62 11.17 46.65
CA GLU A 234 -26.50 11.89 47.30
C GLU A 234 -25.15 11.18 47.56
N GLY A 235 -23.99 11.80 47.34
CA GLY A 235 -23.70 13.21 47.09
C GLY A 235 -22.21 13.49 47.40
N ALA A 236 -21.74 14.64 46.89
CA ALA A 236 -20.56 15.41 47.31
C ALA A 236 -19.17 14.75 47.13
N GLY A 237 -18.12 15.42 46.64
CA GLY A 237 -17.87 16.82 46.29
C GLY A 237 -16.57 16.91 45.47
N LEU A 238 -16.48 17.77 44.45
CA LEU A 238 -16.03 19.16 44.52
C LEU A 238 -14.55 19.36 44.91
N ARG A 239 -13.66 19.57 43.91
CA ARG A 239 -13.01 20.87 43.57
C ARG A 239 -11.68 20.72 42.83
N GLU A 240 -11.67 21.18 41.59
CA GLU A 240 -10.55 21.81 40.85
C GLU A 240 -10.19 23.19 41.48
N PRO A 241 -9.23 24.01 40.97
CA PRO A 241 -7.87 23.76 40.45
C PRO A 241 -6.82 24.79 40.97
N GLY A 242 -5.54 24.63 40.61
CA GLY A 242 -4.65 25.78 40.31
C GLY A 242 -3.22 25.74 40.89
N PRO A 243 -2.21 26.31 40.18
CA PRO A 243 -0.80 25.93 40.28
C PRO A 243 0.11 26.97 40.97
N LEU A 244 1.38 26.59 41.18
CA LEU A 244 2.53 27.47 41.42
C LEU A 244 3.59 27.21 40.35
#